data_AF-A0AB34C1G4-F1
#
_entry.id   AF-A0AB34C1G4-F1
#
_cell.length_a   1.000
_cell.length_b   1.000
_cell.length_c   1.000
_cell.angle_alpha   90.00
_cell.angle_beta   90.00
_cell.angle_gamma   90.00
#
_symmetry.space_group_name_H-M   'P 1'
#
loop_
_entity.id
_entity.type
_entity.pdbx_description
1 polymer ?
#
loop_
_entity_poly.entity_id
_entity_poly.type
_entity_poly.pdbx_seq_one_letter_code
_entity_poly.pdbx_strand_id
1 'polypeptide(L)' 'MFCCTVAVAAQPPNILLIVADDLGYSDLGSFGGEIYIPSLDKLARVGVQMTSMYAAPTCSVTRSMLMSGADT' A
#
# COMPACT_ATOMS: atom_id res chain seq x y z
N MET A 1 17.29 -2.00 45.50
CA MET A 1 16.96 -3.13 44.60
C MET A 1 16.45 -2.54 43.29
N PHE A 2 17.35 -2.33 42.33
CA PHE A 2 16.99 -1.82 41.00
C PHE A 2 16.79 -3.03 40.07
N CYS A 3 15.58 -3.20 39.55
CA CYS A 3 15.27 -4.22 38.53
C CYS A 3 15.63 -3.63 37.16
N CYS A 4 16.61 -4.23 36.48
CA CYS A 4 17.00 -3.86 35.12
C CYS A 4 16.09 -4.63 34.15
N THR A 5 15.08 -3.97 33.59
CA THR A 5 14.24 -4.53 32.53
C THR A 5 14.99 -4.41 31.20
N VAL A 6 15.40 -5.54 30.64
CA VAL A 6 15.91 -5.60 29.26
C VAL A 6 14.74 -5.45 28.31
N ALA A 7 14.68 -4.34 27.56
CA ALA A 7 13.72 -4.16 26.49
C ALA A 7 14.05 -5.11 25.33
N VAL A 8 13.13 -6.02 25.00
CA VAL A 8 13.21 -6.82 23.77
C VAL A 8 13.03 -5.86 22.60
N ALA A 9 14.05 -5.74 21.75
CA ALA A 9 13.95 -4.99 20.51
C ALA A 9 12.78 -5.54 19.68
N ALA A 10 11.82 -4.68 19.34
CA ALA A 10 10.68 -5.06 18.53
C ALA A 10 11.18 -5.63 17.20
N GLN A 11 10.69 -6.81 16.83
CA GLN A 11 11.00 -7.41 15.54
C GLN A 11 10.52 -6.45 14.44
N PRO A 12 11.30 -6.28 13.35
CA PRO A 12 10.87 -5.45 12.24
C PRO A 12 9.54 -6.00 11.68
N PRO A 13 8.58 -5.12 11.32
CA PRO A 13 7.32 -5.58 10.75
C PRO A 13 7.56 -6.20 9.37
N ASN A 14 6.73 -7.19 9.02
CA ASN A 14 6.70 -7.71 7.66
C ASN A 14 5.98 -6.70 6.76
N ILE A 15 6.60 -6.38 5.62
CA ILE A 15 6.03 -5.47 4.62
C ILE A 15 5.59 -6.29 3.42
N LEU A 16 4.29 -6.25 3.10
CA LEU A 16 3.72 -6.83 1.89
C LEU A 16 3.26 -5.70 0.97
N LEU A 17 3.90 -5.56 -0.19
CA LEU A 17 3.54 -4.61 -1.23
C LEU A 17 2.78 -5.33 -2.35
N ILE A 18 1.52 -4.96 -2.55
CA ILE A 18 0.66 -5.49 -3.62
C ILE A 18 0.52 -4.41 -4.68
N VAL A 19 0.95 -4.69 -5.91
CA VAL A 19 0.83 -3.79 -7.07
C VAL A 19 -0.10 -4.45 -8.08
N ALA A 20 -1.21 -3.79 -8.39
CA ALA A 20 -2.11 -4.21 -9.46
C ALA A 20 -1.69 -3.55 -10.78
N ASP A 21 -1.76 -4.30 -11.88
CA ASP A 21 -1.48 -3.80 -13.23
C ASP A 21 -2.78 -3.30 -13.87
N ASP A 22 -2.73 -2.15 -14.54
CA ASP A 22 -3.86 -1.51 -15.25
C ASP A 22 -5.17 -1.39 -14.43
N LEU A 23 -5.07 -1.23 -13.11
CA LEU A 23 -6.22 -1.01 -12.24
C LEU A 23 -6.59 0.48 -12.19
N GLY A 24 -7.80 0.81 -12.64
CA GLY A 24 -8.34 2.16 -12.60
C GLY A 24 -8.77 2.60 -11.21
N TYR A 25 -8.71 3.91 -10.95
CA TYR A 25 -9.19 4.49 -9.69
C TYR A 25 -10.69 4.22 -9.45
N SER A 26 -11.48 4.28 -10.52
CA SER A 26 -12.93 4.03 -10.50
C SER A 26 -13.31 2.55 -10.49
N ASP A 27 -12.35 1.63 -10.48
CA ASP A 27 -12.64 0.18 -10.49
C ASP A 27 -12.89 -0.33 -9.07
N LEU A 28 -12.24 0.28 -8.08
CA LEU A 28 -12.32 -0.13 -6.69
C LEU A 28 -13.61 0.36 -6.03
N GLY A 29 -14.38 -0.55 -5.44
CA GLY A 29 -15.59 -0.24 -4.67
C GLY A 29 -15.35 0.80 -3.58
N SER A 30 -14.19 0.73 -2.91
CA SER A 30 -13.77 1.71 -1.90
C SER A 30 -13.59 3.16 -2.42
N PHE A 31 -13.52 3.36 -3.73
CA PHE A 31 -13.40 4.65 -4.41
C PHE A 31 -14.62 4.97 -5.30
N GLY A 32 -15.71 4.21 -5.18
CA GLY A 32 -16.96 4.41 -5.92
C GLY A 32 -17.12 3.52 -7.16
N GLY A 33 -16.27 2.52 -7.33
CA GLY A 33 -16.39 1.55 -8.41
C GLY A 33 -17.47 0.49 -8.22
N GLU A 34 -17.83 -0.18 -9.31
CA GLU A 34 -18.88 -1.21 -9.32
C GLU A 34 -18.32 -2.64 -9.16
N ILE A 35 -17.00 -2.82 -9.28
CA ILE A 35 -16.38 -4.15 -9.22
C ILE A 35 -16.33 -4.62 -7.77
N TYR A 36 -16.91 -5.80 -7.54
CA TYR A 36 -16.99 -6.41 -6.20
C TYR A 36 -15.66 -7.06 -5.80
N ILE A 37 -14.88 -6.38 -4.94
CA ILE A 37 -13.58 -6.87 -4.42
C ILE A 37 -13.55 -6.78 -2.88
N PRO A 38 -14.21 -7.72 -2.17
CA PRO A 38 -14.43 -7.61 -0.73
C PRO A 38 -13.15 -7.61 0.11
N SER A 39 -12.08 -8.25 -0.38
CA SER A 39 -10.79 -8.27 0.31
C SER A 39 -10.11 -6.91 0.33
N LEU A 40 -10.13 -6.18 -0.80
CA LEU A 40 -9.57 -4.82 -0.87
C LEU A 40 -10.46 -3.82 -0.14
N ASP A 41 -11.78 -3.96 -0.23
CA ASP A 41 -12.70 -3.10 0.52
C ASP A 41 -12.51 -3.23 2.03
N LYS A 42 -12.27 -4.47 2.52
CA LYS A 42 -11.95 -4.68 3.93
C LYS A 42 -10.64 -4.00 4.32
N LEU A 43 -9.60 -4.13 3.50
CA LEU A 43 -8.30 -3.47 3.74
C LEU A 43 -8.45 -1.94 3.75
N ALA A 44 -9.23 -1.37 2.83
CA ALA A 44 -9.51 0.05 2.76
C ALA A 44 -10.26 0.57 4.02
N ARG A 45 -11.17 -0.22 4.58
CA ARG A 45 -11.94 0.14 5.79
C ARG A 45 -11.13 0.09 7.09
N VAL A 46 -10.16 -0.83 7.20
CA VAL A 46 -9.33 -0.99 8.42
C VAL A 46 -8.02 -0.20 8.35
N GLY A 47 -7.63 0.25 7.16
CA GLY A 47 -6.39 0.95 6.89
C GLY A 47 -6.60 2.42 6.54
N VAL A 48 -5.66 2.95 5.74
CA VAL A 48 -5.69 4.32 5.23
C VAL A 48 -5.95 4.28 3.72
N GLN A 49 -6.89 5.10 3.26
CA GLN A 49 -7.20 5.24 1.84
C GLN A 49 -6.45 6.44 1.26
N MET A 50 -5.67 6.22 0.21
CA MET A 50 -4.94 7.29 -0.49
C MET A 50 -5.79 7.80 -1.66
N THR A 51 -6.53 8.90 -1.45
CA THR A 51 -7.39 9.50 -2.49
C THR A 51 -6.63 10.33 -3.52
N SER A 52 -5.38 10.69 -3.22
CA SER A 52 -4.50 11.52 -4.06
C SER A 52 -3.16 10.84 -4.28
N MET A 53 -3.20 9.57 -4.69
CA MET A 53 -2.03 8.81 -5.14
C MET A 53 -1.87 8.96 -6.65
N TYR A 54 -0.63 9.14 -7.10
CA TYR A 54 -0.31 9.36 -8.51
C TYR A 54 0.61 8.24 -9.01
N ALA A 55 0.42 7.87 -10.27
CA ALA A 55 1.28 6.95 -11.01
C ALA A 55 1.72 7.63 -12.31
N ALA A 56 2.86 7.20 -12.86
CA ALA A 56 3.27 7.60 -14.19
C ALA A 56 2.33 6.96 -15.24
N PRO A 57 2.19 7.55 -16.43
CA PRO A 57 1.28 7.05 -17.47
C PRO A 57 1.66 5.68 -18.04
N THR A 58 2.86 5.17 -17.72
CA THR A 58 3.37 3.89 -18.21
C THR A 58 3.74 2.98 -17.05
N CYS A 59 3.33 1.72 -17.11
CA CYS A 59 3.57 0.73 -16.06
C CYS A 59 5.07 0.49 -15.79
N SER A 60 5.92 0.52 -16.81
CA SER A 60 7.38 0.38 -16.65
C SER A 60 7.98 1.52 -15.85
N VAL A 61 7.58 2.77 -16.13
CA VAL A 61 8.06 3.97 -15.44
C VAL A 61 7.62 3.95 -13.98
N THR A 62 6.32 3.70 -13.72
CA THR A 62 5.79 3.58 -12.35
C THR A 62 6.53 2.52 -11.54
N ARG A 63 6.81 1.35 -12.13
CA ARG A 63 7.56 0.28 -11.44
C ARG A 63 9.03 0.66 -11.19
N SER A 64 9.70 1.30 -12.15
CA SER A 64 11.08 1.78 -11.97
C SER A 64 11.18 2.81 -10.85
N MET A 65 10.25 3.77 -10.80
CA MET A 65 10.17 4.78 -9.73
C MET A 65 9.89 4.13 -8.36
N LEU A 66 8.97 3.17 -8.32
CA LEU A 66 8.61 2.45 -7.08
C LEU A 66 9.79 1.64 -6.50
N MET A 67 10.60 1.01 -7.35
CA MET A 67 11.73 0.17 -6.92
C MET A 67 12.99 0.99 -6.60
N SER A 68 13.21 2.10 -7.30
CA SER A 68 14.42 2.93 -7.13
C SER A 68 14.23 4.09 -6.16
N GLY A 69 12.99 4.56 -5.96
CA GLY A 69 12.68 5.79 -5.22
C GLY A 69 13.14 7.07 -5.91
N ALA A 70 13.46 7.00 -7.21
CA ALA A 70 13.93 8.12 -8.02
C ALA A 70 12.94 8.41 -9.16
N ASP A 71 12.89 9.66 -9.58
CA ASP A 71 12.17 10.09 -10.79
C ASP A 71 12.98 9.64 -12.02
N THR A 72 12.41 8.75 -12.83
CA THR A 72 13.07 8.10 -13.99
C THR A 72 12.32 8.35 -15.28
#